data_AF-A0A9R1KZ60-F1
#
_entry.id   AF-A0A9R1KZ60-F1
#
_cell.length_a   1.000
_cell.length_b   1.000
_cell.length_c   1.000
_cell.angle_alpha   90.00
_cell.angle_beta   90.00
_cell.angle_gamma   90.00
#
_symmetry.space_group_name_H-M   'P 1'
#
loop_
_entity.id
_entity.type
_entity.pdbx_description
1 polymer ?
#
loop_
_entity_poly.entity_id
_entity_poly.type
_entity_poly.pdbx_seq_one_letter_code
_entity_poly.pdbx_strand_id
1 'polypeptide(L)'
;MMMKVSPRVSVHVCLCSTRHGKECPHYNNKRGDSATADSPEKMKPEQAAHNKMTTATSSPSPVVGLRGVVSSLVAFFIVVSTVSLLFDRGHESQVQLAVQHRHQEVKVAAAGSREAQVQWTDELMGEAARGSGEECNWSVGRWVYDNASQPLYSGLNCSFIFDEVACEKYGRNDTRYQYWRWQPDGCDLPRFNATKLLEKLRNKRMVFVGDSINRNQWVSMVCMVEASIPEGQKMRVYNGSLISFTAFEYNATIDFYWSPLILESNSDNPIIHRVEYRIIRAEKIEKHARAWGNADVIVFNSYLWWRKQKPDMKMKVMYGSFEDGDAKLDEVEMVEGFEIALKKLTEWVGANVNNKTKIYFAGSSPTHTWASDWGGDDSNKCLNESEPIQKVGYKGATTDYSMMDMAKQIFRPLEQKGINVQILNFTQLTDYRIDAHPTVFRRQFTPLTKEQIANPSSYADCTHWCLPGVPDVWNHFLYSYLVQK
;
A
#
# COMPACT_ATOMS: atom_id res chain seq x y z
N MET A 1 -22.11 2.32 -59.16
CA MET A 1 -22.31 3.71 -59.62
C MET A 1 -22.04 4.64 -58.43
N MET A 2 -21.45 5.82 -58.66
CA MET A 2 -21.05 6.92 -57.74
C MET A 2 -21.69 7.02 -56.32
N MET A 3 -21.14 7.67 -55.29
CA MET A 3 -19.82 8.22 -54.85
C MET A 3 -20.10 9.34 -53.80
N LYS A 4 -19.10 9.70 -52.96
CA LYS A 4 -18.96 10.91 -52.09
C LYS A 4 -19.53 10.87 -50.64
N VAL A 5 -18.92 11.49 -49.61
CA VAL A 5 -17.56 12.07 -49.37
C VAL A 5 -17.31 12.23 -47.84
N SER A 6 -16.11 11.81 -47.36
CA SER A 6 -15.17 12.37 -46.32
C SER A 6 -15.63 13.19 -45.07
N PRO A 7 -14.78 13.40 -44.03
CA PRO A 7 -13.35 13.05 -43.93
C PRO A 7 -12.86 12.31 -42.66
N ARG A 8 -11.69 11.67 -42.78
CA ARG A 8 -10.78 11.32 -41.67
C ARG A 8 -9.67 12.36 -41.58
N VAL A 9 -9.16 12.61 -40.38
CA VAL A 9 -7.90 13.35 -40.17
C VAL A 9 -6.76 12.35 -39.96
N SER A 10 -5.75 12.43 -40.82
CA SER A 10 -4.45 11.79 -40.63
C SER A 10 -3.40 12.86 -40.36
N VAL A 11 -2.46 12.60 -39.46
CA VAL A 11 -1.22 13.36 -39.35
C VAL A 11 -0.08 12.46 -39.79
N HIS A 12 0.61 12.84 -40.87
CA HIS A 12 1.84 12.18 -41.32
C HIS A 12 3.04 12.69 -40.52
N VAL A 13 3.93 11.76 -40.16
CA VAL A 13 5.31 12.09 -39.81
C VAL A 13 6.14 11.94 -41.09
N CYS A 14 6.56 13.06 -41.69
CA CYS A 14 7.52 13.05 -42.79
C CYS A 14 8.95 13.12 -42.25
N LEU A 15 9.69 12.03 -42.40
CA LEU A 15 11.15 12.08 -42.47
C LEU A 15 11.56 12.79 -43.75
N CYS A 16 12.54 13.70 -43.67
CA CYS A 16 13.31 14.10 -44.85
C CYS A 16 14.79 14.22 -44.48
N SER A 17 15.60 13.41 -45.17
CA SER A 17 17.06 13.42 -45.10
C SER A 17 17.61 14.20 -46.28
N THR A 18 18.64 15.02 -46.05
CA THR A 18 19.45 15.61 -47.12
C THR A 18 20.87 15.05 -47.08
N ARG A 19 21.21 14.28 -48.12
CA ARG A 19 22.56 13.76 -48.41
C ARG A 19 23.56 14.89 -48.65
N HIS A 20 24.84 14.60 -48.36
CA HIS A 20 26.04 14.68 -49.22
C HIS A 20 27.25 14.53 -48.25
N GLY A 21 28.23 13.63 -48.38
CA GLY A 21 28.53 12.61 -49.40
C GLY A 21 30.01 12.68 -49.81
N LYS A 22 30.88 11.82 -49.24
CA LYS A 22 32.14 11.26 -49.80
C LYS A 22 32.98 10.52 -48.73
N GLU A 23 33.96 9.76 -49.18
CA GLU A 23 34.63 8.65 -48.46
C GLU A 23 35.91 9.04 -47.70
N CYS A 24 36.37 8.08 -46.87
CA CYS A 24 37.66 7.91 -46.19
C CYS A 24 38.91 8.23 -47.06
N PRO A 25 40.14 8.49 -46.51
CA PRO A 25 40.76 7.56 -45.53
C PRO A 25 41.88 8.04 -44.55
N HIS A 26 42.18 7.13 -43.61
CA HIS A 26 43.50 6.74 -43.04
C HIS A 26 44.52 7.73 -42.43
N TYR A 27 44.94 7.35 -41.21
CA TYR A 27 46.33 7.27 -40.69
C TYR A 27 47.08 8.49 -40.09
N ASN A 28 47.29 8.35 -38.77
CA ASN A 28 48.59 8.19 -38.10
C ASN A 28 49.28 9.37 -37.35
N ASN A 29 49.56 9.06 -36.08
CA ASN A 29 50.82 9.25 -35.35
C ASN A 29 51.22 10.59 -34.65
N LYS A 30 51.47 10.41 -33.34
CA LYS A 30 52.67 10.78 -32.55
C LYS A 30 52.73 12.09 -31.72
N ARG A 31 52.90 11.83 -30.41
CA ARG A 31 53.91 12.35 -29.45
C ARG A 31 53.79 13.79 -28.93
N GLY A 32 54.04 13.91 -27.62
CA GLY A 32 54.38 15.17 -26.95
C GLY A 32 54.27 15.06 -25.43
N ASP A 33 55.27 14.45 -24.77
CA ASP A 33 55.37 14.41 -23.30
C ASP A 33 56.01 15.68 -22.71
N SER A 34 55.78 15.90 -21.40
CA SER A 34 56.49 16.84 -20.50
C SER A 34 56.15 18.34 -20.68
N ALA A 35 56.31 19.23 -19.68
CA ALA A 35 56.79 19.06 -18.30
C ALA A 35 56.12 20.07 -17.32
N THR A 36 56.38 19.89 -16.03
CA THR A 36 56.06 20.76 -14.89
C THR A 36 56.78 22.13 -14.91
N ALA A 37 56.15 23.19 -14.36
CA ALA A 37 56.62 23.94 -13.15
C ALA A 37 56.03 25.37 -13.03
N ASP A 38 56.07 25.87 -11.78
CA ASP A 38 56.05 27.26 -11.29
C ASP A 38 54.83 28.21 -11.48
N SER A 39 54.13 28.39 -10.35
CA SER A 39 53.61 29.66 -9.82
C SER A 39 54.75 30.38 -9.04
N PRO A 40 54.76 31.72 -8.76
CA PRO A 40 53.65 32.35 -8.03
C PRO A 40 53.40 33.88 -8.15
N GLU A 41 52.38 34.29 -7.38
CA GLU A 41 52.13 35.59 -6.73
C GLU A 41 51.43 36.78 -7.46
N LYS A 42 50.30 37.13 -6.83
CA LYS A 42 49.79 38.48 -6.48
C LYS A 42 49.53 39.52 -7.58
N MET A 43 48.24 39.81 -7.76
CA MET A 43 47.75 41.11 -8.22
C MET A 43 46.56 41.60 -7.37
N LYS A 44 46.59 42.88 -7.00
CA LYS A 44 45.44 43.70 -6.61
C LYS A 44 45.62 45.12 -7.21
N PRO A 45 44.55 45.91 -7.38
CA PRO A 45 44.39 46.68 -8.61
C PRO A 45 44.38 48.20 -8.41
N GLU A 46 44.49 48.95 -9.51
CA GLU A 46 43.99 50.34 -9.56
C GLU A 46 43.46 50.72 -10.95
N GLN A 47 42.72 51.83 -11.01
CA GLN A 47 41.78 52.19 -12.08
C GLN A 47 42.28 53.37 -12.95
N ALA A 48 41.89 53.42 -14.23
CA ALA A 48 41.52 54.62 -15.01
C ALA A 48 41.37 54.25 -16.51
N ALA A 49 40.72 55.02 -17.40
CA ALA A 49 39.50 55.85 -17.35
C ALA A 49 39.17 56.29 -18.80
N HIS A 50 37.92 56.74 -19.06
CA HIS A 50 37.43 57.34 -20.32
C HIS A 50 37.27 56.37 -21.54
N ASN A 51 36.21 56.46 -22.36
CA ASN A 51 35.49 57.67 -22.80
C ASN A 51 33.94 57.61 -22.85
N LYS A 52 33.36 58.81 -22.95
CA LYS A 52 31.94 59.25 -23.04
C LYS A 52 31.31 59.02 -24.46
N MET A 53 29.99 59.12 -24.76
CA MET A 53 28.71 59.29 -24.00
C MET A 53 27.48 59.30 -24.96
N THR A 54 26.25 59.32 -24.36
CA THR A 54 24.92 59.79 -24.86
C THR A 54 24.08 58.78 -25.69
N THR A 55 22.72 58.70 -25.67
CA THR A 55 21.62 59.47 -25.01
C THR A 55 20.34 58.62 -24.80
N ALA A 56 19.41 59.07 -23.91
CA ALA A 56 17.95 58.77 -23.84
C ALA A 56 17.47 57.33 -23.48
N THR A 57 16.38 57.07 -22.74
CA THR A 57 15.39 57.89 -21.96
C THR A 57 14.74 57.04 -20.83
N SER A 58 13.96 57.63 -19.93
CA SER A 58 13.47 57.07 -18.65
C SER A 58 12.16 56.26 -18.67
N SER A 59 11.96 55.39 -17.66
CA SER A 59 10.64 54.97 -17.14
C SER A 59 10.74 54.46 -15.68
N PRO A 60 9.68 54.59 -14.82
CA PRO A 60 9.75 54.29 -13.38
C PRO A 60 9.12 52.95 -12.97
N SER A 61 9.56 52.39 -11.83
CA SER A 61 9.00 51.19 -11.19
C SER A 61 7.76 51.48 -10.33
N PRO A 62 6.77 50.57 -10.22
CA PRO A 62 5.59 50.77 -9.38
C PRO A 62 5.82 50.35 -7.92
N VAL A 63 5.31 51.16 -6.98
CA VAL A 63 5.25 50.84 -5.55
C VAL A 63 3.92 50.13 -5.24
N VAL A 64 3.98 48.92 -4.68
CA VAL A 64 2.77 48.17 -4.28
C VAL A 64 2.27 48.72 -2.94
N GLY A 65 1.12 49.39 -2.96
CA GLY A 65 0.52 50.02 -1.77
C GLY A 65 -0.13 49.01 -0.82
N LEU A 66 -0.01 49.27 0.48
CA LEU A 66 -0.49 48.42 1.59
C LEU A 66 -1.98 48.01 1.48
N ARG A 67 -2.83 48.84 0.85
CA ARG A 67 -4.24 48.53 0.57
C ARG A 67 -4.42 47.31 -0.34
N GLY A 68 -3.52 47.07 -1.30
CA GLY A 68 -3.60 45.91 -2.20
C GLY A 68 -3.41 44.58 -1.46
N VAL A 69 -2.49 44.56 -0.49
CA VAL A 69 -2.22 43.38 0.35
C VAL A 69 -3.42 43.03 1.23
N VAL A 70 -4.05 44.02 1.85
CA VAL A 70 -5.25 43.83 2.68
C VAL A 70 -6.42 43.31 1.84
N SER A 71 -6.67 43.88 0.66
CA SER A 71 -7.72 43.39 -0.25
C SER A 71 -7.48 41.96 -0.73
N SER A 72 -6.22 41.57 -1.01
CA SER A 72 -5.87 40.18 -1.36
C SER A 72 -6.11 39.20 -0.21
N LEU A 73 -5.78 39.58 1.03
CA LEU A 73 -6.03 38.74 2.20
C LEU A 73 -7.53 38.56 2.47
N VAL A 74 -8.33 39.62 2.38
CA VAL A 74 -9.80 39.54 2.53
C VAL A 74 -10.41 38.67 1.43
N ALA A 75 -9.98 38.82 0.18
CA ALA A 75 -10.42 37.95 -0.91
C ALA A 75 -10.06 36.47 -0.65
N PHE A 76 -8.85 36.18 -0.14
CA PHE A 76 -8.44 34.82 0.21
C PHE A 76 -9.29 34.21 1.32
N PHE A 77 -9.56 34.96 2.41
CA PHE A 77 -10.44 34.49 3.48
C PHE A 77 -11.88 34.25 3.02
N ILE A 78 -12.42 35.10 2.14
CA ILE A 78 -13.75 34.90 1.54
C ILE A 78 -13.77 33.60 0.73
N VAL A 79 -12.78 33.37 -0.15
CA VAL A 79 -12.68 32.16 -0.98
C VAL A 79 -12.54 30.90 -0.12
N VAL A 80 -11.68 30.90 0.91
CA VAL A 80 -11.55 29.76 1.83
C VAL A 80 -12.87 29.50 2.54
N SER A 81 -13.57 30.54 3.01
CA SER A 81 -14.85 30.40 3.71
C SER A 81 -15.98 29.89 2.81
N THR A 82 -16.08 30.34 1.55
CA THR A 82 -17.06 29.77 0.61
C THR A 82 -16.70 28.36 0.20
N VAL A 83 -15.42 28.01 0.06
CA VAL A 83 -15.00 26.62 -0.19
C VAL A 83 -15.39 25.72 0.99
N SER A 84 -15.11 26.11 2.24
CA SER A 84 -15.56 25.37 3.42
C SER A 84 -17.08 25.21 3.48
N LEU A 85 -17.85 26.29 3.28
CA LEU A 85 -19.32 26.23 3.27
C LEU A 85 -19.89 25.37 2.13
N LEU A 86 -19.20 25.28 0.99
CA LEU A 86 -19.56 24.38 -0.11
C LEU A 86 -19.23 22.91 0.22
N PHE A 87 -18.13 22.65 0.95
CA PHE A 87 -17.82 21.32 1.47
C PHE A 87 -18.83 20.88 2.53
N ASP A 88 -19.22 21.75 3.47
CA ASP A 88 -20.20 21.43 4.52
C ASP A 88 -21.61 21.20 3.94
N ARG A 89 -22.05 22.00 2.97
CA ARG A 89 -23.31 21.73 2.23
C ARG A 89 -23.22 20.47 1.36
N GLY A 90 -22.04 20.17 0.83
CA GLY A 90 -21.74 18.87 0.22
C GLY A 90 -21.90 17.73 1.24
N HIS A 91 -21.52 17.94 2.50
CA HIS A 91 -21.66 16.96 3.56
C HIS A 91 -23.13 16.71 3.94
N GLU A 92 -23.92 17.76 4.21
CA GLU A 92 -25.36 17.63 4.53
C GLU A 92 -26.15 16.92 3.43
N SER A 93 -25.89 17.26 2.15
CA SER A 93 -26.60 16.64 1.02
C SER A 93 -26.23 15.16 0.81
N GLN A 94 -24.98 14.76 1.09
CA GLN A 94 -24.57 13.34 1.07
C GLN A 94 -25.20 12.56 2.24
N VAL A 95 -25.28 13.16 3.44
CA VAL A 95 -25.98 12.57 4.59
C VAL A 95 -27.48 12.39 4.29
N GLN A 96 -28.13 13.36 3.66
CA GLN A 96 -29.53 13.23 3.22
C GLN A 96 -29.74 12.13 2.18
N LEU A 97 -28.84 11.98 1.19
CA LEU A 97 -28.91 10.86 0.23
C LEU A 97 -28.80 9.49 0.91
N ALA A 98 -27.90 9.35 1.90
CA ALA A 98 -27.76 8.11 2.67
C ALA A 98 -29.02 7.80 3.50
N VAL A 99 -29.65 8.82 4.10
CA VAL A 99 -30.93 8.70 4.83
C VAL A 99 -32.11 8.36 3.88
N GLN A 100 -32.03 8.76 2.61
CA GLN A 100 -33.03 8.41 1.60
C GLN A 100 -32.87 6.96 1.09
N HIS A 101 -31.63 6.48 0.89
CA HIS A 101 -31.36 5.06 0.62
C HIS A 101 -31.86 4.13 1.74
N ARG A 102 -31.65 4.51 3.01
CA ARG A 102 -32.17 3.80 4.20
C ARG A 102 -33.67 3.50 4.11
N HIS A 103 -34.49 4.41 3.56
CA HIS A 103 -35.94 4.22 3.45
C HIS A 103 -36.36 3.23 2.35
N GLN A 104 -35.45 2.92 1.41
CA GLN A 104 -35.70 2.00 0.31
C GLN A 104 -35.28 0.57 0.67
N GLU A 105 -34.15 0.41 1.38
CA GLU A 105 -33.66 -0.89 1.86
C GLU A 105 -34.55 -1.53 2.94
N VAL A 106 -35.04 -0.74 3.90
CA VAL A 106 -35.96 -1.23 4.96
C VAL A 106 -37.26 -1.80 4.38
N LYS A 107 -37.72 -1.31 3.22
CA LYS A 107 -38.90 -1.83 2.52
C LYS A 107 -38.65 -3.15 1.78
N VAL A 108 -37.39 -3.48 1.48
CA VAL A 108 -37.01 -4.75 0.82
C VAL A 108 -36.71 -5.82 1.88
N ALA A 109 -36.02 -5.46 2.97
CA ALA A 109 -35.69 -6.39 4.05
C ALA A 109 -36.92 -6.94 4.81
N ALA A 110 -38.04 -6.22 4.82
CA ALA A 110 -39.29 -6.67 5.47
C ALA A 110 -40.01 -7.83 4.75
N ALA A 111 -39.52 -8.27 3.58
CA ALA A 111 -40.17 -9.27 2.72
C ALA A 111 -39.37 -10.57 2.58
N GLY A 112 -38.76 -11.09 3.66
CA GLY A 112 -38.08 -12.38 3.58
C GLY A 112 -37.30 -12.84 4.82
N SER A 113 -38.00 -13.21 5.90
CA SER A 113 -37.40 -14.09 6.92
C SER A 113 -38.35 -15.23 7.31
N ARG A 114 -37.81 -16.45 7.28
CA ARG A 114 -38.30 -17.62 8.02
C ARG A 114 -37.09 -18.23 8.69
N GLU A 115 -36.99 -18.06 10.00
CA GLU A 115 -35.90 -18.59 10.78
C GLU A 115 -36.01 -20.12 10.89
N ALA A 116 -34.89 -20.81 10.71
CA ALA A 116 -34.74 -22.21 11.05
C ALA A 116 -33.58 -22.33 12.04
N GLN A 117 -33.89 -22.46 13.33
CA GLN A 117 -32.88 -22.74 14.34
C GLN A 117 -32.38 -24.18 14.18
N VAL A 118 -31.07 -24.35 14.04
CA VAL A 118 -30.40 -25.65 14.12
C VAL A 118 -29.63 -25.71 15.44
N GLN A 119 -30.08 -26.59 16.32
CA GLN A 119 -29.49 -26.83 17.63
C GLN A 119 -28.36 -27.87 17.49
N TRP A 120 -27.12 -27.46 17.73
CA TRP A 120 -25.98 -28.36 17.79
C TRP A 120 -25.83 -28.93 19.21
N THR A 121 -25.79 -30.25 19.33
CA THR A 121 -25.64 -30.97 20.60
C THR A 121 -24.16 -31.21 20.94
N ASP A 122 -23.83 -31.17 22.23
CA ASP A 122 -22.48 -31.18 22.84
C ASP A 122 -21.62 -32.45 22.64
N GLU A 123 -21.92 -33.30 21.65
CA GLU A 123 -21.44 -34.68 21.58
C GLU A 123 -20.35 -34.92 20.52
N LEU A 124 -19.41 -33.97 20.38
CA LEU A 124 -18.20 -34.11 19.55
C LEU A 124 -16.94 -33.42 20.13
N MET A 125 -16.92 -33.12 21.44
CA MET A 125 -15.73 -32.65 22.16
C MET A 125 -15.07 -33.77 22.98
N GLY A 126 -14.72 -34.86 22.31
CA GLY A 126 -13.93 -35.97 22.86
C GLY A 126 -12.70 -36.27 22.00
N GLU A 127 -11.54 -36.40 22.65
CA GLU A 127 -10.30 -36.96 22.09
C GLU A 127 -9.62 -36.20 20.92
N ALA A 128 -9.01 -35.05 21.24
CA ALA A 128 -7.87 -34.50 20.48
C ALA A 128 -6.78 -33.95 21.42
N ALA A 129 -6.43 -34.70 22.46
CA ALA A 129 -5.34 -34.35 23.38
C ALA A 129 -4.06 -35.12 23.01
N ARG A 130 -2.96 -34.38 22.81
CA ARG A 130 -1.56 -34.86 22.63
C ARG A 130 -1.25 -35.62 21.34
N GLY A 131 -1.23 -34.89 20.23
CA GLY A 131 -0.29 -35.16 19.14
C GLY A 131 1.15 -34.86 19.57
N SER A 132 2.10 -35.71 19.15
CA SER A 132 3.50 -35.68 19.57
C SER A 132 4.38 -34.79 18.68
N GLY A 133 5.22 -33.95 19.29
CA GLY A 133 6.54 -33.53 18.76
C GLY A 133 6.60 -32.66 17.51
N GLU A 134 5.53 -32.53 16.73
CA GLU A 134 5.50 -31.69 15.54
C GLU A 134 5.23 -30.21 15.87
N GLU A 135 5.95 -29.32 15.19
CA GLU A 135 5.82 -27.88 15.36
C GLU A 135 4.48 -27.39 14.78
N CYS A 136 3.60 -26.85 15.62
CA CYS A 136 2.23 -26.51 15.22
C CYS A 136 2.20 -25.54 14.03
N ASN A 137 1.56 -25.95 12.93
CA ASN A 137 1.40 -25.13 11.74
C ASN A 137 0.20 -24.19 11.88
N TRP A 138 0.44 -22.97 12.37
CA TRP A 138 -0.60 -21.94 12.55
C TRP A 138 -1.41 -21.61 11.28
N SER A 139 -0.89 -21.92 10.09
CA SER A 139 -1.53 -21.65 8.80
C SER A 139 -2.69 -22.60 8.46
N VAL A 140 -2.82 -23.72 9.17
CA VAL A 140 -3.83 -24.77 8.94
C VAL A 140 -4.78 -24.80 10.14
N GLY A 141 -6.09 -24.82 9.87
CA GLY A 141 -7.10 -24.55 10.88
C GLY A 141 -8.43 -24.11 10.27
N ARG A 142 -9.24 -23.42 11.08
CA ARG A 142 -10.57 -22.94 10.73
C ARG A 142 -10.92 -21.59 11.34
N TRP A 143 -11.83 -20.88 10.70
CA TRP A 143 -12.49 -19.71 11.31
C TRP A 143 -13.52 -20.16 12.33
N VAL A 144 -13.49 -19.52 13.50
CA VAL A 144 -14.41 -19.76 14.62
C VAL A 144 -15.07 -18.44 14.98
N TYR A 145 -16.39 -18.45 15.11
CA TYR A 145 -17.14 -17.29 15.57
C TYR A 145 -17.00 -17.13 17.09
N ASP A 146 -16.60 -15.94 17.54
CA ASP A 146 -16.30 -15.64 18.94
C ASP A 146 -16.66 -14.19 19.26
N ASN A 147 -17.93 -13.97 19.63
CA ASN A 147 -18.43 -12.67 20.06
C ASN A 147 -18.13 -12.34 21.54
N ALA A 148 -17.37 -13.19 22.24
CA ALA A 148 -16.97 -12.96 23.63
C ALA A 148 -15.55 -12.38 23.72
N SER A 149 -14.67 -12.70 22.76
CA SER A 149 -13.27 -12.28 22.73
C SER A 149 -12.93 -11.32 21.58
N GLN A 150 -13.81 -11.12 20.60
CA GLN A 150 -13.61 -10.24 19.45
C GLN A 150 -14.70 -9.14 19.37
N PRO A 151 -14.46 -8.05 18.63
CA PRO A 151 -13.14 -7.59 18.17
C PRO A 151 -12.25 -7.14 19.34
N LEU A 152 -10.93 -7.05 19.11
CA LEU A 152 -9.97 -6.61 20.13
C LEU A 152 -10.10 -5.13 20.52
N TYR A 153 -10.73 -4.33 19.65
CA TYR A 153 -10.97 -2.89 19.81
C TYR A 153 -12.21 -2.48 19.01
N SER A 154 -12.83 -1.35 19.36
CA SER A 154 -13.92 -0.75 18.57
C SER A 154 -13.37 0.08 17.41
N GLY A 155 -13.87 -0.16 16.21
CA GLY A 155 -13.48 0.58 15.00
C GLY A 155 -13.86 2.07 15.07
N LEU A 156 -14.94 2.41 15.76
CA LEU A 156 -15.35 3.80 15.96
C LEU A 156 -14.43 4.56 16.93
N ASN A 157 -13.75 3.86 17.84
CA ASN A 157 -12.91 4.49 18.87
C ASN A 157 -11.45 4.69 18.43
N CYS A 158 -10.93 3.90 17.48
CA CYS A 158 -9.54 4.03 17.05
C CYS A 158 -9.33 5.24 16.13
N SER A 159 -8.77 6.33 16.66
CA SER A 159 -8.49 7.58 15.93
C SER A 159 -7.45 7.45 14.80
N PHE A 160 -6.79 6.29 14.68
CA PHE A 160 -5.76 6.03 13.68
C PHE A 160 -6.30 5.35 12.41
N ILE A 161 -7.54 4.84 12.40
CA ILE A 161 -8.12 4.19 11.22
C ILE A 161 -8.23 5.16 10.04
N PHE A 162 -7.84 4.70 8.85
CA PHE A 162 -8.06 5.42 7.60
C PHE A 162 -9.51 5.26 7.11
N ASP A 163 -10.06 6.34 6.56
CA ASP A 163 -11.45 6.38 6.10
C ASP A 163 -11.78 5.34 4.99
N GLU A 164 -10.75 4.82 4.31
CA GLU A 164 -10.86 3.73 3.33
C GLU A 164 -11.25 2.37 3.91
N VAL A 165 -11.04 2.15 5.22
CA VAL A 165 -11.21 0.85 5.90
C VAL A 165 -12.05 0.94 7.19
N ALA A 166 -12.54 2.13 7.53
CA ALA A 166 -13.39 2.40 8.69
C ALA A 166 -14.88 2.05 8.43
N CYS A 167 -15.18 0.78 8.13
CA CYS A 167 -16.47 0.39 7.55
C CYS A 167 -17.70 0.78 8.38
N GLU A 168 -17.63 0.61 9.70
CA GLU A 168 -18.70 0.98 10.64
C GLU A 168 -18.98 2.49 10.62
N LYS A 169 -17.93 3.33 10.59
CA LYS A 169 -18.02 4.79 10.44
C LYS A 169 -18.69 5.20 9.12
N TYR A 170 -18.58 4.38 8.08
CA TYR A 170 -19.20 4.58 6.77
C TYR A 170 -20.50 3.79 6.56
N GLY A 171 -21.15 3.37 7.66
CA GLY A 171 -22.53 2.86 7.65
C GLY A 171 -22.68 1.36 7.42
N ARG A 172 -21.60 0.57 7.54
CA ARG A 172 -21.70 -0.89 7.51
C ARG A 172 -22.38 -1.38 8.79
N ASN A 173 -23.60 -1.90 8.67
CA ASN A 173 -24.41 -2.35 9.81
C ASN A 173 -24.23 -3.85 10.13
N ASP A 174 -23.80 -4.66 9.17
CA ASP A 174 -23.53 -6.08 9.38
C ASP A 174 -22.17 -6.27 10.05
N THR A 175 -22.11 -6.12 11.37
CA THR A 175 -20.84 -6.22 12.12
C THR A 175 -20.32 -7.65 12.28
N ARG A 176 -21.00 -8.67 11.74
CA ARG A 176 -20.71 -10.09 12.04
C ARG A 176 -19.30 -10.51 11.60
N TYR A 177 -18.76 -9.91 10.54
CA TYR A 177 -17.40 -10.13 10.07
C TYR A 177 -16.31 -9.81 11.12
N GLN A 178 -16.60 -8.94 12.10
CA GLN A 178 -15.65 -8.51 13.14
C GLN A 178 -15.38 -9.60 14.19
N TYR A 179 -16.32 -10.55 14.38
CA TYR A 179 -16.29 -11.53 15.47
C TYR A 179 -15.68 -12.89 15.10
N TRP A 180 -15.02 -12.97 13.95
CA TRP A 180 -14.37 -14.21 13.50
C TRP A 180 -12.90 -14.23 13.90
N ARG A 181 -12.49 -15.28 14.61
CA ARG A 181 -11.07 -15.56 14.93
C ARG A 181 -10.58 -16.80 14.21
N TRP A 182 -9.28 -16.87 13.94
CA TRP A 182 -8.64 -18.08 13.43
C TRP A 182 -8.27 -19.02 14.58
N GLN A 183 -8.55 -20.31 14.41
CA GLN A 183 -8.13 -21.39 15.29
C GLN A 183 -7.26 -22.35 14.48
N PRO A 184 -5.94 -22.45 14.75
CA PRO A 184 -5.12 -23.51 14.20
C PRO A 184 -5.58 -24.90 14.62
N ASP A 185 -5.32 -25.90 13.78
CA ASP A 185 -5.52 -27.30 14.14
C ASP A 185 -4.38 -27.77 15.07
N GLY A 186 -4.73 -28.46 16.15
CA GLY A 186 -3.78 -29.06 17.09
C GLY A 186 -3.09 -28.11 18.09
N CYS A 187 -3.26 -26.79 17.99
CA CYS A 187 -2.78 -25.85 19.02
C CYS A 187 -3.57 -24.53 19.06
N ASP A 188 -3.30 -23.74 20.11
CA ASP A 188 -3.82 -22.38 20.28
C ASP A 188 -2.76 -21.32 19.96
N LEU A 189 -3.20 -20.22 19.34
CA LEU A 189 -2.39 -19.00 19.29
C LEU A 189 -2.36 -18.32 20.68
N PRO A 190 -1.24 -17.71 21.09
CA PRO A 190 -1.18 -16.93 22.31
C PRO A 190 -2.17 -15.76 22.24
N ARG A 191 -3.00 -15.60 23.28
CA ARG A 191 -3.90 -14.45 23.39
C ARG A 191 -3.12 -13.14 23.26
N PHE A 192 -3.62 -12.23 22.44
CA PHE A 192 -3.03 -10.91 22.25
C PHE A 192 -3.06 -10.10 23.54
N ASN A 193 -1.99 -9.34 23.76
CA ASN A 193 -1.84 -8.44 24.89
C ASN A 193 -0.98 -7.26 24.44
N ALA A 194 -1.60 -6.09 24.32
CA ALA A 194 -0.97 -4.87 23.84
C ALA A 194 0.25 -4.49 24.69
N THR A 195 0.12 -4.47 26.02
CA THR A 195 1.22 -4.19 26.95
C THR A 195 2.40 -5.12 26.72
N LYS A 196 2.17 -6.43 26.56
CA LYS A 196 3.24 -7.43 26.30
C LYS A 196 3.94 -7.20 24.95
N LEU A 197 3.19 -6.77 23.92
CA LEU A 197 3.79 -6.39 22.64
C LEU A 197 4.62 -5.11 22.77
N LEU A 198 4.07 -4.08 23.41
CA LEU A 198 4.74 -2.79 23.63
C LEU A 198 6.01 -2.96 24.48
N GLU A 199 6.00 -3.82 25.50
CA GLU A 199 7.20 -4.22 26.26
C GLU A 199 8.23 -4.95 25.38
N LYS A 200 7.80 -5.84 24.47
CA LYS A 200 8.71 -6.48 23.50
C LYS A 200 9.32 -5.48 22.51
N LEU A 201 8.62 -4.38 22.24
CA LEU A 201 9.05 -3.25 21.40
C LEU A 201 9.69 -2.10 22.19
N ARG A 202 9.87 -2.23 23.51
CA ARG A 202 10.47 -1.17 24.34
C ARG A 202 11.87 -0.81 23.86
N ASN A 203 12.12 0.47 23.61
CA ASN A 203 13.34 1.01 22.99
C ASN A 203 13.64 0.46 21.58
N LYS A 204 12.62 0.06 20.80
CA LYS A 204 12.77 -0.53 19.47
C LYS A 204 11.91 0.13 18.41
N ARG A 205 12.32 -0.08 17.16
CA ARG A 205 11.63 0.34 15.95
C ARG A 205 11.11 -0.87 15.17
N MET A 206 9.79 -0.94 15.03
CA MET A 206 9.11 -1.83 14.08
C MET A 206 8.73 -1.03 12.83
N VAL A 207 8.90 -1.60 11.63
CA VAL A 207 8.46 -0.97 10.37
C VAL A 207 7.79 -1.98 9.44
N PHE A 208 6.58 -1.65 9.01
CA PHE A 208 5.85 -2.30 7.92
C PHE A 208 6.30 -1.65 6.61
N VAL A 209 6.62 -2.46 5.59
CA VAL A 209 7.18 -1.99 4.31
C VAL A 209 6.44 -2.66 3.16
N GLY A 210 5.65 -1.90 2.40
CA GLY A 210 4.91 -2.51 1.29
C GLY A 210 3.85 -1.64 0.65
N ASP A 211 2.82 -2.31 0.15
CA ASP A 211 1.67 -1.72 -0.55
C ASP A 211 0.53 -1.33 0.41
N SER A 212 -0.66 -1.03 -0.13
CA SER A 212 -1.82 -0.59 0.65
C SER A 212 -2.42 -1.67 1.55
N ILE A 213 -2.21 -2.96 1.26
CA ILE A 213 -2.58 -4.08 2.14
C ILE A 213 -1.71 -4.05 3.40
N ASN A 214 -0.41 -3.80 3.25
CA ASN A 214 0.50 -3.71 4.38
C ASN A 214 0.24 -2.45 5.22
N ARG A 215 -0.21 -1.36 4.59
CA ARG A 215 -0.78 -0.21 5.31
C ARG A 215 -2.04 -0.58 6.09
N ASN A 216 -2.92 -1.42 5.53
CA ASN A 216 -4.10 -1.96 6.22
C ASN A 216 -3.72 -2.76 7.48
N GLN A 217 -2.67 -3.58 7.37
CA GLN A 217 -2.11 -4.34 8.48
C GLN A 217 -1.46 -3.43 9.54
N TRP A 218 -0.71 -2.41 9.13
CA TRP A 218 -0.11 -1.45 10.04
C TRP A 218 -1.16 -0.68 10.86
N VAL A 219 -2.24 -0.20 10.21
CA VAL A 219 -3.34 0.48 10.93
C VAL A 219 -3.99 -0.44 11.96
N SER A 220 -4.26 -1.69 11.60
CA SER A 220 -4.74 -2.70 12.55
C SER A 220 -3.80 -2.83 13.75
N MET A 221 -2.49 -2.99 13.52
CA MET A 221 -1.51 -3.13 14.60
C MET A 221 -1.51 -1.91 15.52
N VAL A 222 -1.59 -0.69 14.96
CA VAL A 222 -1.71 0.55 15.74
C VAL A 222 -3.00 0.54 16.57
N CYS A 223 -4.15 0.21 16.01
CA CYS A 223 -5.42 0.15 16.75
C CYS A 223 -5.43 -0.91 17.86
N MET A 224 -4.83 -2.08 17.61
CA MET A 224 -4.70 -3.13 18.61
C MET A 224 -3.87 -2.71 19.83
N VAL A 225 -2.89 -1.80 19.68
CA VAL A 225 -2.06 -1.32 20.81
C VAL A 225 -2.52 0.01 21.41
N GLU A 226 -3.07 0.92 20.61
CA GLU A 226 -3.32 2.30 21.03
C GLU A 226 -4.43 2.42 22.10
N ALA A 227 -5.40 1.50 22.10
CA ALA A 227 -6.42 1.41 23.12
C ALA A 227 -5.86 1.12 24.53
N SER A 228 -4.63 0.60 24.63
CA SER A 228 -3.90 0.37 25.90
C SER A 228 -2.91 1.48 26.23
N ILE A 229 -2.83 2.55 25.43
CA ILE A 229 -1.91 3.68 25.64
C ILE A 229 -2.75 4.93 25.97
N PRO A 230 -2.48 5.63 27.09
CA PRO A 230 -3.20 6.86 27.46
C PRO A 230 -3.15 7.95 26.38
N GLU A 231 -4.16 8.82 26.38
CA GLU A 231 -4.11 10.05 25.57
C GLU A 231 -2.88 10.90 25.92
N GLY A 232 -2.28 11.55 24.92
CA GLY A 232 -1.01 12.25 25.07
C GLY A 232 0.24 11.36 25.14
N GLN A 233 0.11 10.05 25.44
CA GLN A 233 1.24 9.09 25.42
C GLN A 233 1.44 8.39 24.06
N LYS A 234 0.69 8.81 23.04
CA LYS A 234 0.72 8.30 21.67
C LYS A 234 0.69 9.42 20.63
N MET A 235 1.37 9.24 19.51
CA MET A 235 1.41 10.21 18.40
C MET A 235 1.52 9.50 17.04
N ARG A 236 0.93 10.08 15.99
CA ARG A 236 1.21 9.73 14.58
C ARG A 236 1.82 10.91 13.83
N VAL A 237 2.90 10.67 13.10
CA VAL A 237 3.62 11.66 12.27
C VAL A 237 3.69 11.16 10.83
N TYR A 238 3.50 12.07 9.86
CA TYR A 238 3.67 11.81 8.44
C TYR A 238 4.94 12.49 7.93
N ASN A 239 5.79 11.75 7.22
CA ASN A 239 7.01 12.25 6.60
C ASN A 239 7.20 11.62 5.21
N GLY A 240 6.57 12.22 4.20
CA GLY A 240 6.59 11.71 2.82
C GLY A 240 5.98 10.30 2.74
N SER A 241 6.80 9.32 2.35
CA SER A 241 6.41 7.91 2.26
C SER A 241 6.43 7.16 3.60
N LEU A 242 6.94 7.78 4.68
CA LEU A 242 6.97 7.21 6.03
C LEU A 242 5.80 7.75 6.87
N ILE A 243 5.11 6.86 7.60
CA ILE A 243 4.12 7.18 8.62
C ILE A 243 4.58 6.51 9.92
N SER A 244 4.86 7.28 10.95
CA SER A 244 5.34 6.77 12.23
C SER A 244 4.25 6.85 13.29
N PHE A 245 4.00 5.76 14.01
CA PHE A 245 3.27 5.77 15.28
C PHE A 245 4.27 5.61 16.43
N THR A 246 4.19 6.46 17.45
CA THR A 246 5.08 6.43 18.62
C THR A 246 4.28 6.21 19.89
N ALA A 247 4.75 5.27 20.74
CA ALA A 247 4.27 5.05 22.09
C ALA A 247 5.34 5.54 23.09
N PHE A 248 5.11 6.70 23.71
CA PHE A 248 6.16 7.45 24.42
C PHE A 248 6.67 6.72 25.67
N GLU A 249 5.79 6.16 26.49
CA GLU A 249 6.15 5.40 27.70
C GLU A 249 7.07 4.20 27.41
N TYR A 250 6.94 3.61 26.22
CA TYR A 250 7.72 2.46 25.78
C TYR A 250 8.98 2.86 25.00
N ASN A 251 9.11 4.13 24.62
CA ASN A 251 10.12 4.60 23.66
C ASN A 251 10.15 3.68 22.41
N ALA A 252 8.96 3.38 21.89
CA ALA A 252 8.75 2.41 20.82
C ALA A 252 8.09 3.07 19.61
N THR A 253 8.48 2.68 18.39
CA THR A 253 7.76 3.09 17.18
C THR A 253 7.27 1.90 16.35
N ILE A 254 6.10 2.09 15.75
CA ILE A 254 5.47 1.17 14.80
C ILE A 254 5.20 1.98 13.54
N ASP A 255 6.07 1.84 12.56
CA ASP A 255 6.08 2.64 11.34
C ASP A 255 5.46 1.90 10.17
N PHE A 256 4.98 2.64 9.17
CA PHE A 256 4.69 2.16 7.82
C PHE A 256 5.48 2.96 6.80
N TYR A 257 6.13 2.27 5.86
CA TYR A 257 6.81 2.88 4.72
C TYR A 257 6.22 2.40 3.39
N TRP A 258 5.75 3.35 2.57
CA TRP A 258 5.20 3.07 1.25
C TRP A 258 6.30 2.65 0.28
N SER A 259 6.30 1.37 -0.07
CA SER A 259 7.23 0.76 -1.03
C SER A 259 6.54 -0.41 -1.74
N PRO A 260 5.51 -0.14 -2.54
CA PRO A 260 4.54 -1.15 -2.98
C PRO A 260 5.13 -2.25 -3.88
N LEU A 261 6.24 -1.96 -4.56
CA LEU A 261 6.99 -2.90 -5.40
C LEU A 261 8.40 -3.21 -4.83
N ILE A 262 8.65 -2.85 -3.56
CA ILE A 262 9.93 -2.94 -2.83
C ILE A 262 11.07 -2.07 -3.42
N LEU A 263 11.38 -2.23 -4.70
CA LEU A 263 12.37 -1.43 -5.43
C LEU A 263 11.85 -0.02 -5.75
N GLU A 264 12.76 0.87 -6.15
CA GLU A 264 12.39 2.17 -6.70
C GLU A 264 11.49 2.01 -7.93
N SER A 265 10.42 2.79 -7.99
CA SER A 265 9.40 2.67 -9.02
C SER A 265 8.78 4.01 -9.42
N ASN A 266 8.08 4.03 -10.56
CA ASN A 266 7.23 5.17 -10.94
C ASN A 266 5.97 5.35 -10.07
N SER A 267 5.85 4.59 -8.97
CA SER A 267 4.67 4.51 -8.12
C SER A 267 4.99 4.70 -6.61
N ASP A 268 6.19 5.20 -6.28
CA ASP A 268 6.70 5.41 -4.91
C ASP A 268 6.03 6.57 -4.15
N ASN A 269 5.13 7.31 -4.77
CA ASN A 269 4.39 8.41 -4.13
C ASN A 269 3.09 7.87 -3.51
N PRO A 270 2.89 7.92 -2.18
CA PRO A 270 1.73 7.32 -1.51
C PRO A 270 0.38 7.95 -1.92
N ILE A 271 0.40 9.13 -2.55
CA ILE A 271 -0.79 9.85 -3.03
C ILE A 271 -0.94 9.68 -4.55
N ILE A 272 0.14 9.90 -5.32
CA ILE A 272 0.14 9.95 -6.79
C ILE A 272 0.88 8.72 -7.36
N HIS A 273 0.25 7.55 -7.24
CA HIS A 273 0.80 6.26 -7.72
C HIS A 273 -0.12 5.53 -8.73
N ARG A 274 -1.24 6.13 -9.13
CA ARG A 274 -2.15 5.56 -10.11
C ARG A 274 -1.64 5.84 -11.52
N VAL A 275 -0.84 4.91 -12.04
CA VAL A 275 -0.22 4.97 -13.37
C VAL A 275 -0.79 3.87 -14.28
N GLU A 276 -0.75 4.11 -15.60
CA GLU A 276 -1.20 3.15 -16.62
C GLU A 276 -0.34 1.89 -16.64
N TYR A 277 0.98 2.05 -16.64
CA TYR A 277 1.96 0.97 -16.54
C TYR A 277 2.93 1.22 -15.37
N ARG A 278 3.28 0.15 -14.66
CA ARG A 278 4.26 0.18 -13.57
C ARG A 278 5.65 -0.09 -14.12
N ILE A 279 6.65 0.65 -13.62
CA ILE A 279 8.06 0.42 -13.91
C ILE A 279 8.80 0.25 -12.59
N ILE A 280 9.55 -0.84 -12.43
CA ILE A 280 10.54 -1.01 -11.36
C ILE A 280 11.96 -0.75 -11.90
N ARG A 281 12.85 -0.26 -11.05
CA ARG A 281 14.29 -0.12 -11.34
C ARG A 281 15.03 -1.30 -10.72
N ALA A 282 15.41 -2.29 -11.53
CA ALA A 282 15.83 -3.63 -11.06
C ALA A 282 16.92 -3.62 -9.98
N GLU A 283 17.86 -2.69 -10.09
CA GLU A 283 19.04 -2.62 -9.23
C GLU A 283 18.95 -1.56 -8.12
N LYS A 284 17.84 -0.80 -8.03
CA LYS A 284 17.73 0.36 -7.13
C LYS A 284 16.75 0.08 -5.99
N ILE A 285 17.28 0.00 -4.77
CA ILE A 285 16.53 -0.19 -3.52
C ILE A 285 16.99 0.76 -2.41
N GLU A 286 18.18 1.34 -2.57
CA GLU A 286 18.94 2.06 -1.56
C GLU A 286 18.24 3.35 -1.11
N LYS A 287 17.41 3.98 -1.96
CA LYS A 287 16.52 5.09 -1.59
C LYS A 287 15.50 4.69 -0.53
N HIS A 288 14.86 3.54 -0.73
CA HIS A 288 13.83 3.03 0.17
C HIS A 288 14.45 2.43 1.42
N ALA A 289 15.54 1.69 1.28
CA ALA A 289 16.14 0.95 2.38
C ALA A 289 16.72 1.84 3.50
N ARG A 290 17.02 3.11 3.22
CA ARG A 290 17.31 4.13 4.26
C ARG A 290 16.17 4.29 5.27
N ALA A 291 14.93 4.00 4.90
CA ALA A 291 13.76 4.14 5.77
C ALA A 291 13.56 2.95 6.73
N TRP A 292 14.16 1.78 6.48
CA TRP A 292 13.99 0.57 7.32
C TRP A 292 15.29 -0.07 7.82
N GLY A 293 16.46 0.29 7.29
CA GLY A 293 17.71 -0.41 7.56
C GLY A 293 18.24 -0.34 9.00
N ASN A 294 17.69 0.52 9.85
CA ASN A 294 17.99 0.59 11.28
C ASN A 294 16.85 0.07 12.18
N ALA A 295 15.87 -0.65 11.65
CA ALA A 295 14.77 -1.22 12.43
C ALA A 295 15.14 -2.55 13.10
N ASP A 296 14.57 -2.78 14.29
CA ASP A 296 14.68 -4.04 15.03
C ASP A 296 13.73 -5.11 14.50
N VAL A 297 12.58 -4.68 13.97
CA VAL A 297 11.58 -5.54 13.35
C VAL A 297 11.16 -4.96 12.01
N ILE A 298 11.26 -5.75 10.93
CA ILE A 298 10.81 -5.36 9.59
C ILE A 298 9.73 -6.34 9.13
N VAL A 299 8.59 -5.82 8.68
CA VAL A 299 7.47 -6.59 8.15
C VAL A 299 7.26 -6.18 6.70
N PHE A 300 7.93 -6.88 5.78
CA PHE A 300 7.76 -6.66 4.34
C PHE A 300 6.43 -7.22 3.84
N ASN A 301 5.89 -6.64 2.79
CA ASN A 301 4.81 -7.21 1.99
C ASN A 301 4.84 -6.61 0.58
N SER A 302 4.58 -7.43 -0.42
CA SER A 302 4.39 -6.95 -1.78
C SER A 302 3.67 -8.03 -2.56
N TYR A 303 2.40 -7.81 -2.92
CA TYR A 303 1.63 -8.82 -3.65
C TYR A 303 0.61 -8.18 -4.60
N LEU A 304 -0.20 -7.24 -4.10
CA LEU A 304 -1.41 -6.80 -4.78
C LEU A 304 -1.17 -6.27 -6.21
N TRP A 305 -0.02 -5.63 -6.41
CA TRP A 305 0.36 -4.97 -7.66
C TRP A 305 1.15 -5.87 -8.63
N TRP A 306 1.57 -7.05 -8.18
CA TRP A 306 2.17 -8.09 -9.02
C TRP A 306 1.13 -9.05 -9.58
N ARG A 307 -0.13 -8.93 -9.14
CA ARG A 307 -1.22 -9.76 -9.68
C ARG A 307 -1.55 -9.34 -11.10
N LYS A 308 -1.71 -10.31 -11.98
CA LYS A 308 -2.04 -10.11 -13.39
C LYS A 308 -3.53 -9.79 -13.54
N GLN A 309 -3.87 -8.50 -13.62
CA GLN A 309 -5.27 -8.03 -13.70
C GLN A 309 -5.87 -8.14 -15.11
N LYS A 310 -5.02 -8.29 -16.14
CA LYS A 310 -5.42 -8.50 -17.54
C LYS A 310 -4.48 -9.50 -18.22
N PRO A 311 -4.92 -10.28 -19.23
CA PRO A 311 -4.07 -11.28 -19.89
C PRO A 311 -2.79 -10.72 -20.54
N ASP A 312 -2.84 -9.47 -20.99
CA ASP A 312 -1.78 -8.69 -21.64
C ASP A 312 -0.92 -7.89 -20.65
N MET A 313 -1.26 -7.86 -19.36
CA MET A 313 -0.53 -7.08 -18.35
C MET A 313 0.87 -7.66 -18.11
N LYS A 314 1.89 -6.83 -18.32
CA LYS A 314 3.33 -7.10 -18.12
C LYS A 314 3.92 -6.11 -17.12
N MET A 315 4.99 -6.52 -16.43
CA MET A 315 5.80 -5.60 -15.63
C MET A 315 6.89 -5.00 -16.51
N LYS A 316 7.12 -3.68 -16.39
CA LYS A 316 8.25 -3.02 -17.05
C LYS A 316 9.43 -2.95 -16.09
N VAL A 317 10.61 -3.37 -16.54
CA VAL A 317 11.82 -3.45 -15.73
C VAL A 317 12.90 -2.58 -16.36
N MET A 318 13.35 -1.58 -15.60
CA MET A 318 14.41 -0.67 -16.01
C MET A 318 15.75 -1.12 -15.43
N TYR A 319 16.73 -1.28 -16.31
CA TYR A 319 18.15 -1.46 -15.99
C TYR A 319 18.92 -0.18 -16.40
N GLY A 320 20.07 0.08 -15.77
CA GLY A 320 20.88 1.27 -16.05
C GLY A 320 20.25 2.59 -15.60
N SER A 321 20.67 3.68 -16.24
CA SER A 321 20.19 5.06 -16.04
C SER A 321 20.03 5.78 -17.38
N PHE A 322 19.00 6.62 -17.49
CA PHE A 322 18.86 7.50 -18.65
C PHE A 322 19.93 8.60 -18.69
N GLU A 323 20.50 8.94 -17.53
CA GLU A 323 21.56 9.95 -17.37
C GLU A 323 22.91 9.40 -17.89
N ASP A 324 23.16 8.11 -17.68
CA ASP A 324 24.39 7.42 -18.09
C ASP A 324 24.30 6.85 -19.53
N GLY A 325 23.12 6.91 -20.15
CA GLY A 325 22.88 6.51 -21.54
C GLY A 325 22.77 5.00 -21.79
N ASP A 326 22.80 4.18 -20.73
CA ASP A 326 22.74 2.71 -20.77
C ASP A 326 21.34 2.15 -20.45
N ALA A 327 20.34 3.02 -20.23
CA ALA A 327 18.99 2.63 -19.86
C ALA A 327 18.36 1.60 -20.82
N LYS A 328 18.02 0.44 -20.28
CA LYS A 328 17.24 -0.61 -20.95
C LYS A 328 15.90 -0.78 -20.25
N LEU A 329 14.81 -0.86 -21.02
CA LEU A 329 13.47 -1.11 -20.52
C LEU A 329 12.93 -2.42 -21.13
N ASP A 330 12.86 -3.46 -20.30
CA ASP A 330 12.32 -4.77 -20.68
C ASP A 330 10.85 -4.91 -20.22
N GLU A 331 10.09 -5.78 -20.87
CA GLU A 331 8.75 -6.18 -20.44
C GLU A 331 8.74 -7.68 -20.10
N VAL A 332 8.42 -7.99 -18.84
CA VAL A 332 8.46 -9.35 -18.26
C VAL A 332 7.10 -9.77 -17.72
N GLU A 333 6.90 -11.06 -17.45
CA GLU A 333 5.69 -11.48 -16.72
C GLU A 333 5.63 -10.87 -15.32
N MET A 334 4.44 -10.62 -14.80
CA MET A 334 4.29 -9.92 -13.52
C MET A 334 4.97 -10.67 -12.35
N VAL A 335 4.95 -12.01 -12.37
CA VAL A 335 5.62 -12.87 -11.38
C VAL A 335 7.15 -12.84 -11.52
N GLU A 336 7.67 -12.72 -12.75
CA GLU A 336 9.10 -12.55 -13.01
C GLU A 336 9.61 -11.20 -12.48
N GLY A 337 8.81 -10.14 -12.63
CA GLY A 337 9.09 -8.84 -11.99
C GLY A 337 9.14 -8.92 -10.46
N PHE A 338 8.25 -9.71 -9.85
CA PHE A 338 8.26 -9.96 -8.40
C PHE A 338 9.52 -10.74 -7.96
N GLU A 339 9.91 -11.76 -8.72
CA GLU A 339 11.15 -12.50 -8.48
C GLU A 339 12.39 -11.59 -8.54
N ILE A 340 12.47 -10.69 -9.53
CA ILE A 340 13.54 -9.68 -9.64
C ILE A 340 13.57 -8.78 -8.39
N ALA A 341 12.41 -8.28 -7.97
CA ALA A 341 12.31 -7.42 -6.79
C ALA A 341 12.74 -8.13 -5.49
N LEU A 342 12.33 -9.38 -5.29
CA LEU A 342 12.71 -10.16 -4.11
C LEU A 342 14.17 -10.61 -4.13
N LYS A 343 14.76 -10.92 -5.30
CA LYS A 343 16.19 -11.21 -5.41
C LYS A 343 17.03 -10.00 -4.95
N LYS A 344 16.76 -8.82 -5.50
CA LYS A 344 17.46 -7.58 -5.10
C LYS A 344 17.22 -7.20 -3.63
N LEU A 345 16.00 -7.44 -3.09
CA LEU A 345 15.74 -7.30 -1.65
C LEU A 345 16.62 -8.25 -0.82
N THR A 346 16.73 -9.52 -1.23
CA THR A 346 17.50 -10.55 -0.54
C THR A 346 18.99 -10.21 -0.54
N GLU A 347 19.53 -9.78 -1.67
CA GLU A 347 20.90 -9.27 -1.77
C GLU A 347 21.14 -8.11 -0.80
N TRP A 348 20.24 -7.11 -0.78
CA TRP A 348 20.35 -5.95 0.09
C TRP A 348 20.27 -6.35 1.57
N VAL A 349 19.30 -7.17 1.97
CA VAL A 349 19.14 -7.68 3.34
C VAL A 349 20.40 -8.43 3.78
N GLY A 350 20.90 -9.34 2.94
CA GLY A 350 22.09 -10.13 3.24
C GLY A 350 23.40 -9.34 3.26
N ALA A 351 23.41 -8.09 2.79
CA ALA A 351 24.58 -7.21 2.83
C ALA A 351 24.49 -6.13 3.93
N ASN A 352 23.29 -5.73 4.36
CA ASN A 352 23.09 -4.54 5.18
C ASN A 352 22.39 -4.81 6.53
N VAL A 353 21.67 -5.93 6.69
CA VAL A 353 20.89 -6.23 7.89
C VAL A 353 21.65 -7.18 8.80
N ASN A 354 21.58 -6.93 10.11
CA ASN A 354 22.20 -7.78 11.11
C ASN A 354 21.27 -8.95 11.52
N ASN A 355 21.84 -10.05 12.02
CA ASN A 355 21.09 -11.25 12.41
C ASN A 355 20.21 -11.11 13.67
N LYS A 356 20.21 -9.95 14.36
CA LYS A 356 19.32 -9.66 15.50
C LYS A 356 18.01 -9.01 15.06
N THR A 357 18.00 -8.33 13.91
CA THR A 357 16.77 -7.78 13.30
C THR A 357 15.83 -8.92 12.93
N LYS A 358 14.59 -8.88 13.42
CA LYS A 358 13.55 -9.86 13.09
C LYS A 358 12.88 -9.44 11.79
N ILE A 359 12.95 -10.29 10.76
CA ILE A 359 12.36 -10.01 9.46
C ILE A 359 11.17 -10.94 9.22
N TYR A 360 10.05 -10.34 8.85
CA TYR A 360 8.82 -11.02 8.45
C TYR A 360 8.46 -10.64 7.02
N PHE A 361 7.87 -11.57 6.28
CA PHE A 361 7.21 -11.29 5.00
C PHE A 361 5.74 -11.66 5.13
N ALA A 362 4.85 -10.68 5.08
CA ALA A 362 3.42 -10.87 5.22
C ALA A 362 2.85 -11.57 3.98
N GLY A 363 2.03 -12.60 4.19
CA GLY A 363 1.44 -13.41 3.13
C GLY A 363 0.62 -12.60 2.11
N SER A 364 0.37 -13.22 0.96
CA SER A 364 -0.49 -12.67 -0.09
C SER A 364 -1.89 -12.39 0.46
N SER A 365 -2.39 -11.16 0.30
CA SER A 365 -3.81 -10.86 0.50
C SER A 365 -4.57 -11.15 -0.79
N PRO A 366 -5.55 -12.07 -0.79
CA PRO A 366 -6.44 -12.30 -1.93
C PRO A 366 -7.38 -11.10 -2.16
N THR A 367 -8.18 -11.19 -3.24
CA THR A 367 -9.24 -10.22 -3.54
C THR A 367 -10.46 -10.93 -4.07
N HIS A 368 -11.64 -10.54 -3.61
CA HIS A 368 -12.89 -11.23 -3.93
C HIS A 368 -13.67 -10.46 -5.00
N THR A 369 -13.09 -10.39 -6.21
CA THR A 369 -13.65 -9.63 -7.35
C THR A 369 -14.69 -10.41 -8.15
N TRP A 370 -14.58 -11.73 -8.21
CA TRP A 370 -15.44 -12.62 -8.99
C TRP A 370 -16.18 -13.55 -8.03
N ALA A 371 -17.48 -13.33 -7.84
CA ALA A 371 -18.27 -14.14 -6.92
C ALA A 371 -18.44 -15.59 -7.41
N SER A 372 -18.28 -15.83 -8.71
CA SER A 372 -18.21 -17.18 -9.27
C SER A 372 -17.08 -18.02 -8.66
N ASP A 373 -16.00 -17.43 -8.12
CA ASP A 373 -14.94 -18.13 -7.37
C ASP A 373 -15.47 -18.87 -6.11
N TRP A 374 -16.65 -18.47 -5.59
CA TRP A 374 -17.35 -19.13 -4.48
C TRP A 374 -18.82 -19.49 -4.77
N GLY A 375 -19.25 -19.39 -6.03
CA GLY A 375 -20.60 -19.76 -6.50
C GLY A 375 -21.67 -18.67 -6.43
N GLY A 376 -21.29 -17.42 -6.19
CA GLY A 376 -22.15 -16.24 -6.27
C GLY A 376 -22.26 -15.65 -7.69
N ASP A 377 -22.92 -14.50 -7.79
CA ASP A 377 -23.08 -13.73 -9.04
C ASP A 377 -22.01 -12.62 -9.17
N ASP A 378 -21.20 -12.70 -10.22
CA ASP A 378 -20.14 -11.73 -10.54
C ASP A 378 -20.64 -10.29 -10.68
N SER A 379 -21.94 -10.07 -10.93
CA SER A 379 -22.55 -8.75 -10.92
C SER A 379 -22.43 -8.04 -9.56
N ASN A 380 -22.33 -8.80 -8.46
CA ASN A 380 -22.20 -8.29 -7.08
C ASN A 380 -20.76 -8.14 -6.61
N LYS A 381 -19.81 -8.92 -7.17
CA LYS A 381 -18.45 -9.09 -6.60
C LYS A 381 -18.57 -9.54 -5.13
N CYS A 382 -17.89 -8.87 -4.20
CA CYS A 382 -18.01 -9.09 -2.75
C CYS A 382 -19.19 -8.35 -2.06
N LEU A 383 -20.17 -7.80 -2.80
CA LEU A 383 -21.32 -7.16 -2.17
C LEU A 383 -22.26 -8.17 -1.50
N ASN A 384 -22.85 -7.75 -0.38
CA ASN A 384 -23.81 -8.51 0.42
C ASN A 384 -23.26 -9.80 1.06
N GLU A 385 -21.98 -10.12 0.83
CA GLU A 385 -21.26 -11.17 1.53
C GLU A 385 -21.06 -10.78 3.00
N SER A 386 -21.64 -11.58 3.90
CA SER A 386 -21.71 -11.30 5.35
C SER A 386 -21.28 -12.49 6.22
N GLU A 387 -21.00 -13.64 5.59
CA GLU A 387 -20.42 -14.83 6.21
C GLU A 387 -19.15 -15.25 5.47
N PRO A 388 -18.13 -15.79 6.15
CA PRO A 388 -17.00 -16.40 5.48
C PRO A 388 -17.39 -17.73 4.84
N ILE A 389 -16.65 -18.12 3.80
CA ILE A 389 -16.78 -19.40 3.12
C ILE A 389 -16.61 -20.54 4.15
N GLN A 390 -17.54 -21.50 4.17
CA GLN A 390 -17.51 -22.64 5.10
C GLN A 390 -16.86 -23.91 4.49
N LYS A 391 -16.52 -23.88 3.20
CA LYS A 391 -15.92 -25.02 2.48
C LYS A 391 -14.49 -25.28 2.96
N VAL A 392 -14.32 -26.29 3.82
CA VAL A 392 -12.99 -26.72 4.32
C VAL A 392 -12.01 -26.93 3.17
N GLY A 393 -10.80 -26.38 3.32
CA GLY A 393 -9.76 -26.45 2.29
C GLY A 393 -9.99 -25.52 1.10
N TYR A 394 -10.86 -24.51 1.21
CA TYR A 394 -11.05 -23.50 0.16
C TYR A 394 -9.72 -22.87 -0.26
N LYS A 395 -9.62 -22.59 -1.56
CA LYS A 395 -8.56 -21.83 -2.19
C LYS A 395 -9.21 -20.98 -3.29
N GLY A 396 -8.97 -19.68 -3.29
CA GLY A 396 -9.48 -18.77 -4.30
C GLY A 396 -8.87 -19.08 -5.66
N ALA A 397 -9.69 -19.13 -6.72
CA ALA A 397 -9.21 -19.47 -8.06
C ALA A 397 -8.27 -18.40 -8.63
N THR A 398 -8.42 -17.16 -8.17
CA THR A 398 -7.59 -16.00 -8.55
C THR A 398 -6.42 -15.72 -7.61
N THR A 399 -6.18 -16.56 -6.59
CA THR A 399 -5.10 -16.41 -5.62
C THR A 399 -3.89 -17.25 -6.00
N ASP A 400 -2.80 -16.58 -6.44
CA ASP A 400 -1.53 -17.25 -6.68
C ASP A 400 -0.77 -17.53 -5.37
N TYR A 401 -0.91 -18.77 -4.88
CA TYR A 401 -0.19 -19.28 -3.70
C TYR A 401 1.30 -19.48 -3.96
N SER A 402 1.72 -19.72 -5.21
CA SER A 402 3.10 -20.07 -5.55
C SER A 402 4.08 -18.92 -5.31
N MET A 403 3.60 -17.67 -5.34
CA MET A 403 4.40 -16.49 -5.04
C MET A 403 4.99 -16.50 -3.62
N MET A 404 4.30 -17.09 -2.64
CA MET A 404 4.82 -17.17 -1.25
C MET A 404 5.85 -18.29 -1.09
N ASP A 405 5.68 -19.40 -1.80
CA ASP A 405 6.69 -20.47 -1.87
C ASP A 405 7.95 -19.98 -2.61
N MET A 406 7.78 -19.22 -3.70
CA MET A 406 8.85 -18.53 -4.42
C MET A 406 9.59 -17.55 -3.50
N ALA A 407 8.88 -16.68 -2.77
CA ALA A 407 9.48 -15.76 -1.81
C ALA A 407 10.32 -16.50 -0.76
N LYS A 408 9.78 -17.58 -0.18
CA LYS A 408 10.50 -18.43 0.78
C LYS A 408 11.78 -19.04 0.18
N GLN A 409 11.74 -19.50 -1.07
CA GLN A 409 12.92 -20.04 -1.77
C GLN A 409 13.97 -18.96 -2.04
N ILE A 410 13.54 -17.76 -2.47
CA ILE A 410 14.41 -16.62 -2.74
C ILE A 410 15.13 -16.14 -1.47
N PHE A 411 14.45 -16.11 -0.31
CA PHE A 411 15.07 -15.71 0.95
C PHE A 411 16.01 -16.74 1.56
N ARG A 412 15.91 -18.03 1.20
CA ARG A 412 16.68 -19.14 1.79
C ARG A 412 18.20 -18.92 1.92
N PRO A 413 18.92 -18.28 0.97
CA PRO A 413 20.36 -18.02 1.11
C PRO A 413 20.72 -17.14 2.33
N LEU A 414 19.77 -16.39 2.89
CA LEU A 414 19.97 -15.59 4.11
C LEU A 414 20.18 -16.45 5.36
N GLU A 415 19.66 -17.68 5.38
CA GLU A 415 19.85 -18.64 6.47
C GLU A 415 21.34 -18.91 6.73
N GLN A 416 22.15 -18.94 5.67
CA GLN A 416 23.61 -19.12 5.73
C GLN A 416 24.33 -17.97 6.44
N LYS A 417 23.68 -16.80 6.53
CA LYS A 417 24.15 -15.60 7.26
C LYS A 417 23.50 -15.47 8.65
N GLY A 418 22.71 -16.46 9.06
CA GLY A 418 21.93 -16.43 10.30
C GLY A 418 20.75 -15.46 10.28
N ILE A 419 20.33 -14.98 9.11
CA ILE A 419 19.19 -14.07 8.94
C ILE A 419 17.99 -14.91 8.49
N ASN A 420 16.95 -14.99 9.33
CA ASN A 420 15.70 -15.66 9.00
C ASN A 420 14.64 -14.65 8.54
N VAL A 421 13.99 -14.92 7.41
CA VAL A 421 12.82 -14.18 6.91
C VAL A 421 11.58 -15.05 7.07
N GLN A 422 10.82 -14.79 8.13
CA GLN A 422 9.64 -15.59 8.45
C GLN A 422 8.44 -15.17 7.59
N ILE A 423 7.98 -16.06 6.71
CA ILE A 423 6.70 -15.87 6.01
C ILE A 423 5.55 -15.96 7.02
N LEU A 424 4.71 -14.93 7.10
CA LEU A 424 3.43 -14.97 7.83
C LEU A 424 2.38 -15.60 6.90
N ASN A 425 2.30 -16.92 6.90
CA ASN A 425 1.42 -17.65 5.98
C ASN A 425 -0.06 -17.57 6.40
N PHE A 426 -0.71 -16.47 6.04
CA PHE A 426 -2.15 -16.25 6.23
C PHE A 426 -2.92 -16.17 4.91
N THR A 427 -2.30 -16.49 3.76
CA THR A 427 -2.96 -16.38 2.45
C THR A 427 -4.25 -17.19 2.40
N GLN A 428 -4.16 -18.50 2.63
CA GLN A 428 -5.32 -19.40 2.51
C GLN A 428 -6.41 -19.08 3.53
N LEU A 429 -6.05 -18.80 4.80
CA LEU A 429 -7.08 -18.43 5.80
C LEU A 429 -7.78 -17.11 5.42
N THR A 430 -7.14 -16.24 4.66
CA THR A 430 -7.75 -14.99 4.19
C THR A 430 -8.71 -15.20 3.02
N ASP A 431 -8.50 -16.20 2.15
CA ASP A 431 -9.41 -16.51 1.04
C ASP A 431 -10.84 -16.88 1.49
N TYR A 432 -11.01 -17.36 2.73
CA TYR A 432 -12.35 -17.63 3.25
C TYR A 432 -13.17 -16.36 3.52
N ARG A 433 -12.52 -15.19 3.61
CA ARG A 433 -13.09 -13.98 4.22
C ARG A 433 -13.74 -13.01 3.24
N ILE A 434 -14.53 -13.54 2.32
CA ILE A 434 -15.34 -12.75 1.37
C ILE A 434 -16.17 -11.65 2.06
N ASP A 435 -16.56 -11.89 3.31
CA ASP A 435 -17.34 -11.01 4.18
C ASP A 435 -16.61 -9.75 4.66
N ALA A 436 -15.29 -9.76 4.77
CA ALA A 436 -14.56 -8.74 5.55
C ALA A 436 -14.05 -7.52 4.75
N HIS A 437 -14.45 -7.38 3.49
CA HIS A 437 -14.09 -6.25 2.62
C HIS A 437 -14.91 -4.97 2.93
N PRO A 438 -14.36 -3.75 2.70
CA PRO A 438 -15.12 -2.52 2.82
C PRO A 438 -16.31 -2.41 1.87
N THR A 439 -16.26 -3.09 0.73
CA THR A 439 -17.26 -2.99 -0.33
C THR A 439 -17.50 -1.51 -0.68
N VAL A 440 -18.67 -0.96 -0.38
CA VAL A 440 -19.06 0.44 -0.58
C VAL A 440 -18.93 1.30 0.68
N PHE A 441 -18.83 0.67 1.86
CA PHE A 441 -18.78 1.30 3.17
C PHE A 441 -17.38 1.87 3.48
N ARG A 442 -16.99 2.88 2.72
CA ARG A 442 -15.74 3.61 2.91
C ARG A 442 -15.85 4.99 2.29
N ARG A 443 -14.90 5.88 2.63
CA ARG A 443 -14.81 7.18 1.96
C ARG A 443 -14.56 7.03 0.46
N GLN A 444 -15.41 7.68 -0.33
CA GLN A 444 -15.22 7.89 -1.75
C GLN A 444 -14.57 9.26 -1.94
N PHE A 445 -13.27 9.30 -2.23
CA PHE A 445 -12.53 10.56 -2.44
C PHE A 445 -12.92 11.29 -3.73
N THR A 446 -13.50 10.57 -4.69
CA THR A 446 -14.10 11.12 -5.90
C THR A 446 -15.63 10.98 -5.78
N PRO A 447 -16.41 12.03 -6.06
CA PRO A 447 -17.86 11.92 -6.12
C PRO A 447 -18.30 10.83 -7.11
N LEU A 448 -19.25 9.98 -6.68
CA LEU A 448 -19.79 8.93 -7.52
C LEU A 448 -20.72 9.50 -8.60
N THR A 449 -20.71 8.91 -9.80
CA THR A 449 -21.69 9.24 -10.84
C THR A 449 -23.06 8.61 -10.54
N LYS A 450 -24.11 9.03 -11.24
CA LYS A 450 -25.46 8.44 -11.06
C LYS A 450 -25.48 6.95 -11.42
N GLU A 451 -24.72 6.58 -12.44
CA GLU A 451 -24.56 5.21 -12.93
C GLU A 451 -23.83 4.34 -11.90
N GLN A 452 -22.83 4.90 -11.22
CA GLN A 452 -22.17 4.23 -10.10
C GLN A 452 -23.10 4.06 -8.91
N ILE A 453 -23.84 5.10 -8.49
CA ILE A 453 -24.82 5.01 -7.39
C ILE A 453 -25.88 3.95 -7.69
N ALA A 454 -26.36 3.85 -8.94
CA ALA A 454 -27.31 2.85 -9.38
C ALA A 454 -26.72 1.42 -9.49
N ASN A 455 -25.39 1.28 -9.54
CA ASN A 455 -24.69 -0.01 -9.54
C ASN A 455 -23.55 -0.02 -8.50
N PRO A 456 -23.87 -0.33 -7.22
CA PRO A 456 -22.89 -0.37 -6.13
C PRO A 456 -21.64 -1.22 -6.41
N SER A 457 -21.75 -2.31 -7.19
CA SER A 457 -20.60 -3.20 -7.44
C SER A 457 -19.53 -2.52 -8.29
N SER A 458 -19.91 -1.52 -9.09
CA SER A 458 -18.98 -0.76 -9.94
C SER A 458 -17.87 -0.04 -9.15
N TYR A 459 -18.14 0.36 -7.90
CA TYR A 459 -17.19 1.07 -7.03
C TYR A 459 -16.86 0.32 -5.72
N ALA A 460 -17.40 -0.88 -5.53
CA ALA A 460 -17.07 -1.76 -4.41
C ALA A 460 -15.58 -2.12 -4.39
N ASP A 461 -14.96 -1.98 -3.21
CA ASP A 461 -13.60 -2.41 -2.92
C ASP A 461 -13.62 -3.82 -2.30
N CYS A 462 -13.18 -4.79 -3.10
CA CYS A 462 -13.02 -6.19 -2.73
C CYS A 462 -11.53 -6.57 -2.58
N THR A 463 -10.72 -5.63 -2.09
CA THR A 463 -9.26 -5.74 -2.05
C THR A 463 -8.69 -5.37 -0.69
N HIS A 464 -9.10 -4.24 -0.14
CA HIS A 464 -8.75 -3.84 1.23
C HIS A 464 -9.70 -4.49 2.24
N TRP A 465 -9.46 -4.28 3.53
CA TRP A 465 -10.15 -5.00 4.61
C TRP A 465 -10.68 -4.03 5.66
N CYS A 466 -11.92 -4.26 6.10
CA CYS A 466 -12.52 -3.53 7.21
C CYS A 466 -11.68 -3.69 8.49
N LEU A 467 -11.65 -2.63 9.29
CA LEU A 467 -11.03 -2.63 10.62
C LEU A 467 -12.06 -2.24 11.69
N PRO A 468 -12.16 -2.97 12.82
CA PRO A 468 -11.49 -4.25 13.12
C PRO A 468 -11.92 -5.36 12.13
N GLY A 469 -11.11 -6.41 11.99
CA GLY A 469 -11.35 -7.48 11.04
C GLY A 469 -10.11 -8.31 10.70
N VAL A 470 -10.04 -8.78 9.45
CA VAL A 470 -9.03 -9.75 8.98
C VAL A 470 -7.57 -9.38 9.28
N PRO A 471 -7.11 -8.13 9.12
CA PRO A 471 -5.72 -7.78 9.42
C PRO A 471 -5.34 -7.92 10.90
N ASP A 472 -6.31 -7.91 11.82
CA ASP A 472 -6.08 -8.17 13.25
C ASP A 472 -5.59 -9.61 13.46
N VAL A 473 -6.06 -10.55 12.64
CA VAL A 473 -5.60 -11.95 12.64
C VAL A 473 -4.22 -12.09 12.04
N TRP A 474 -3.87 -11.32 11.00
CA TRP A 474 -2.49 -11.27 10.49
C TRP A 474 -1.52 -10.73 11.57
N ASN A 475 -1.99 -9.77 12.37
CA ASN A 475 -1.24 -9.22 13.48
C ASN A 475 -1.21 -10.13 14.72
N HIS A 476 -2.22 -10.98 14.94
CA HIS A 476 -2.12 -12.12 15.86
C HIS A 476 -0.97 -13.06 15.46
N PHE A 477 -0.80 -13.39 14.18
CA PHE A 477 0.33 -14.22 13.73
C PHE A 477 1.67 -13.53 14.02
N LEU A 478 1.81 -12.26 13.62
CA LEU A 478 3.02 -11.47 13.88
C LEU A 478 3.35 -11.37 15.38
N TYR A 479 2.35 -11.04 16.22
CA TYR A 479 2.47 -11.02 17.68
C TYR A 479 2.92 -12.39 18.22
N SER A 480 2.33 -13.49 17.73
CA SER A 480 2.65 -14.85 18.17
C SER A 480 4.12 -15.18 17.92
N TYR A 481 4.64 -14.84 16.73
CA TYR A 481 6.07 -14.97 16.44
C TYR A 481 6.94 -14.08 17.34
N LEU A 482 6.54 -12.83 17.61
CA LEU A 482 7.32 -11.88 18.44
C LEU A 482 7.35 -12.21 19.93
N VAL A 483 6.37 -12.96 20.44
CA VAL A 483 6.30 -13.32 21.87
C VAL A 483 6.70 -14.76 22.19
N GLN A 484 6.77 -15.65 21.18
CA GLN A 484 7.18 -17.05 21.35
C GLN A 484 8.53 -17.40 20.69
N LYS A 485 9.03 -16.61 19.72
CA LYS A 485 10.25 -16.86 18.94
C LYS A 485 11.12 -15.59 18.80
#